data_AF-A0A1V4JIZ3-F1
#
_entry.id   AF-A0A1V4JIZ3-F1
#
_cell.length_a   1.000
_cell.length_b   1.000
_cell.length_c   1.000
_cell.angle_alpha   90.00
_cell.angle_beta   90.00
_cell.angle_gamma   90.00
#
_symmetry.space_group_name_H-M   'P 1'
#
loop_
_entity.id
_entity.type
_entity.pdbx_description
1 polymer ?
#
loop_
_entity_poly.entity_id
_entity_poly.type
_entity_poly.pdbx_seq_one_letter_code
_entity_poly.pdbx_strand_id
1 'polypeptide(L)'
;MSPQGRRYYVNTFTNETTWERPSSVPGTPKSPVSQSSAVNGYHVSGTPVHQLDSGHMSLRKSSGGPQAPGSPAAPRRQSKESSLTINCVTFPHPDVMPEQQLLKPSEWSYCDYFWADKKDSQGNNTVSGFEILLQKQLKGKQMQKEMAEFVRESTLGEAWAQLKKSLADEAEVHLKFSSKLQSEVEKPLLNFRENFKKDMKKCDHHIADLRKHLASRYAAVEKVGAEN
;
A
#
# COMPACT_ATOMS: atom_id res chain seq x y z
N MET A 1 -10.48 18.56 9.59
CA MET A 1 -9.05 18.25 9.35
C MET A 1 -8.91 16.74 9.21
N SER A 2 -8.08 16.22 8.29
CA SER A 2 -7.88 14.77 8.16
C SER A 2 -7.06 14.20 9.35
N PRO A 3 -7.05 12.88 9.59
CA PRO A 3 -6.26 12.25 10.65
C PRO A 3 -4.75 12.52 10.54
N GLN A 4 -4.26 12.96 9.38
CA GLN A 4 -2.86 13.34 9.13
C GLN A 4 -2.60 14.86 9.22
N GLY A 5 -3.56 15.65 9.74
CA GLY A 5 -3.41 17.10 9.90
C GLY A 5 -3.39 17.91 8.61
N ARG A 6 -3.66 17.29 7.45
CA ARG A 6 -3.73 18.00 6.17
C ARG A 6 -5.06 18.77 6.07
N ARG A 7 -4.96 20.05 5.69
CA ARG A 7 -6.12 20.91 5.40
C ARG A 7 -6.66 20.54 4.01
N TYR A 8 -7.95 20.27 3.93
CA TYR A 8 -8.69 20.08 2.68
C TYR A 8 -9.64 21.26 2.49
N TYR A 9 -9.95 21.57 1.25
CA TYR A 9 -10.89 22.62 0.89
C TYR A 9 -12.05 21.98 0.15
N VAL A 10 -13.27 22.38 0.52
CA VAL A 10 -14.50 21.93 -0.14
C VAL A 10 -15.11 23.14 -0.83
N ASN A 11 -15.37 23.01 -2.12
CA ASN A 11 -16.13 24.01 -2.84
C ASN A 11 -17.62 23.80 -2.55
N THR A 12 -18.23 24.72 -1.81
CA THR A 12 -19.65 24.61 -1.41
C THR A 12 -20.63 24.80 -2.56
N PHE A 13 -20.18 25.24 -3.74
CA PHE A 13 -21.00 25.38 -4.94
C PHE A 13 -20.96 24.15 -5.86
N THR A 14 -19.79 23.48 -5.99
CA THR A 14 -19.64 22.30 -6.87
C THR A 14 -19.58 20.97 -6.12
N ASN A 15 -19.52 20.99 -4.78
CA ASN A 15 -19.29 19.83 -3.91
C ASN A 15 -17.98 19.07 -4.18
N GLU A 16 -17.04 19.69 -4.88
CA GLU A 16 -15.71 19.11 -5.11
C GLU A 16 -14.79 19.31 -3.90
N THR A 17 -14.01 18.28 -3.57
CA THR A 17 -13.00 18.33 -2.51
C THR A 17 -11.62 18.36 -3.13
N THR A 18 -10.81 19.36 -2.77
CA THR A 18 -9.43 19.51 -3.23
C THR A 18 -8.44 19.61 -2.07
N TRP A 19 -7.22 19.15 -2.32
CA TRP A 19 -6.09 19.22 -1.39
C TRP A 19 -5.24 20.47 -1.59
N GLU A 20 -5.43 21.18 -2.70
CA GLU A 20 -4.73 22.43 -3.01
C GLU A 20 -5.52 23.64 -2.53
N ARG A 21 -4.81 24.69 -2.10
CA ARG A 21 -5.46 25.92 -1.61
C ARG A 21 -6.10 26.67 -2.80
N PRO A 22 -7.42 26.94 -2.78
CA PRO A 22 -8.05 27.77 -3.79
C PRO A 22 -7.40 29.17 -3.78
N SER A 23 -7.04 29.70 -4.96
CA SER A 23 -6.40 31.01 -5.05
C SER A 23 -7.37 32.10 -4.59
N SER A 24 -7.04 32.79 -3.51
CA SER A 24 -7.75 34.00 -3.09
C SER A 24 -7.37 35.14 -4.04
N VAL A 25 -8.40 35.83 -4.57
CA VAL A 25 -8.50 37.04 -5.42
C VAL A 25 -8.48 36.94 -6.96
N PRO A 26 -9.43 37.61 -7.65
CA PRO A 26 -9.45 37.77 -9.11
C PRO A 26 -8.57 38.94 -9.58
N GLY A 27 -7.74 38.70 -10.60
CA GLY A 27 -7.11 39.73 -11.42
C GLY A 27 -5.62 39.99 -11.15
N THR A 28 -4.73 39.33 -11.91
CA THR A 28 -3.46 39.83 -12.52
C THR A 28 -2.63 38.63 -13.06
N PRO A 29 -1.70 38.84 -14.04
CA PRO A 29 -1.39 37.87 -15.10
C PRO A 29 -0.25 36.87 -14.82
N LYS A 30 -0.24 35.80 -15.62
CA LYS A 30 0.61 34.58 -15.57
C LYS A 30 2.09 34.81 -15.94
N SER A 31 2.99 34.03 -15.32
CA SER A 31 4.25 33.46 -15.89
C SER A 31 4.85 32.39 -14.94
N PRO A 32 5.74 31.45 -15.35
CA PRO A 32 5.31 30.15 -15.85
C PRO A 32 6.05 28.92 -15.25
N VAL A 33 5.47 27.73 -15.46
CA VAL A 33 6.05 26.36 -15.46
C VAL A 33 6.44 25.71 -14.12
N SER A 34 5.72 24.64 -13.73
CA SER A 34 6.21 23.24 -13.86
C SER A 34 5.15 22.19 -13.47
N GLN A 35 4.60 21.56 -14.51
CA GLN A 35 4.19 20.16 -14.68
C GLN A 35 3.81 19.30 -13.45
N SER A 36 2.57 18.78 -13.42
CA SER A 36 2.34 17.33 -13.53
C SER A 36 0.86 16.97 -13.78
N SER A 37 0.67 16.15 -14.80
CA SER A 37 -0.41 15.23 -15.19
C SER A 37 -1.76 15.27 -14.45
N ALA A 38 -2.80 15.81 -15.11
CA ALA A 38 -4.20 15.54 -14.80
C ALA A 38 -4.75 14.45 -15.75
N VAL A 39 -5.29 13.37 -15.19
CA VAL A 39 -5.98 12.29 -15.92
C VAL A 39 -7.49 12.49 -15.81
N ASN A 40 -8.11 12.70 -16.98
CA ASN A 40 -9.49 12.49 -17.41
C ASN A 40 -10.63 12.48 -16.36
N GLY A 41 -11.41 13.57 -16.36
CA GLY A 41 -12.86 13.53 -16.12
C GLY A 41 -13.61 13.51 -17.45
N TYR A 42 -14.55 12.58 -17.61
CA TYR A 42 -15.51 12.53 -18.72
C TYR A 42 -16.92 12.74 -18.15
N HIS A 43 -17.52 13.88 -18.48
CA HIS A 43 -18.95 14.14 -18.34
C HIS A 43 -19.53 14.14 -19.76
N VAL A 44 -20.46 13.23 -20.05
CA VAL A 44 -21.18 13.15 -21.32
C VAL A 44 -22.56 13.75 -21.11
N SER A 45 -22.89 14.78 -21.89
CA SER A 45 -24.28 15.20 -22.13
C SER A 45 -24.36 15.85 -23.50
N GLY A 46 -25.28 15.36 -24.33
CA GLY A 46 -25.85 16.09 -25.46
C GLY A 46 -25.52 15.55 -26.84
N THR A 47 -26.45 14.79 -27.42
CA THR A 47 -26.69 14.78 -28.88
C THR A 47 -28.16 15.13 -29.12
N PRO A 48 -28.47 15.96 -30.13
CA PRO A 48 -29.78 15.97 -30.73
C PRO A 48 -29.74 15.38 -32.15
N VAL A 49 -30.86 14.72 -32.48
CA VAL A 49 -31.51 14.69 -33.80
C VAL A 49 -30.94 13.76 -34.88
N HIS A 50 -31.79 12.76 -35.16
CA HIS A 50 -32.03 12.07 -36.42
C HIS A 50 -31.64 12.82 -37.69
N GLN A 51 -30.91 12.16 -38.59
CA GLN A 51 -31.03 12.45 -40.02
C GLN A 51 -30.84 11.19 -40.88
N LEU A 52 -31.80 11.03 -41.78
CA LEU A 52 -32.00 10.04 -42.82
C LEU A 52 -30.82 10.03 -43.83
N ASP A 53 -30.33 8.86 -44.25
CA ASP A 53 -29.87 8.70 -45.63
C ASP A 53 -30.05 7.27 -46.17
N SER A 54 -30.56 7.25 -47.39
CA SER A 54 -30.81 6.12 -48.27
C SER A 54 -29.57 5.88 -49.12
N GLY A 55 -29.05 4.65 -49.14
CA GLY A 55 -27.91 4.29 -49.98
C GLY A 55 -28.03 2.88 -50.56
N HIS A 56 -28.58 2.80 -51.76
CA HIS A 56 -28.55 1.63 -52.65
C HIS A 56 -27.20 1.58 -53.37
N MET A 57 -26.56 0.40 -53.51
CA MET A 57 -25.88 -0.13 -54.73
C MET A 57 -25.12 -1.45 -54.44
N SER A 58 -25.71 -2.56 -54.90
CA SER A 58 -25.14 -3.65 -55.73
C SER A 58 -23.68 -4.12 -55.59
N LEU A 59 -23.49 -5.45 -55.47
CA LEU A 59 -22.49 -6.22 -56.26
C LEU A 59 -22.89 -7.71 -56.38
N ARG A 60 -22.80 -8.21 -57.63
CA ARG A 60 -23.16 -9.55 -58.13
C ARG A 60 -22.19 -10.66 -57.65
N LYS A 61 -22.63 -11.93 -57.60
CA LYS A 61 -22.08 -13.00 -58.47
C LYS A 61 -22.94 -14.27 -58.54
N SER A 62 -22.84 -14.88 -59.72
CA SER A 62 -23.56 -16.00 -60.35
C SER A 62 -23.20 -17.41 -59.87
N SER A 63 -24.16 -18.34 -59.94
CA SER A 63 -23.99 -19.69 -60.51
C SER A 63 -25.33 -20.42 -60.68
N GLY A 64 -25.54 -21.01 -61.86
CA GLY A 64 -26.68 -21.88 -62.16
C GLY A 64 -26.32 -23.37 -61.99
N GLY A 65 -27.30 -24.18 -61.63
CA GLY A 65 -27.27 -25.65 -61.60
C GLY A 65 -28.71 -26.20 -61.52
N PRO A 66 -29.03 -27.36 -62.15
CA PRO A 66 -30.39 -27.70 -62.55
C PRO A 66 -31.22 -28.49 -61.51
N GLN A 67 -32.54 -28.44 -61.72
CA GLN A 67 -33.63 -29.03 -60.92
C GLN A 67 -33.64 -30.56 -60.82
N ALA A 68 -34.20 -31.07 -59.72
CA ALA A 68 -34.92 -32.36 -59.61
C ALA A 68 -35.90 -32.31 -58.38
N PRO A 69 -36.90 -33.21 -58.22
CA PRO A 69 -38.30 -32.81 -58.20
C PRO A 69 -39.05 -32.94 -56.85
N GLY A 70 -40.01 -32.03 -56.67
CA GLY A 70 -41.34 -32.16 -56.05
C GLY A 70 -41.57 -33.02 -54.79
N SER A 71 -42.03 -32.35 -53.73
CA SER A 71 -43.19 -32.73 -52.89
C SER A 71 -43.56 -31.59 -51.93
N PRO A 72 -44.81 -31.50 -51.43
CA PRO A 72 -45.73 -30.42 -51.78
C PRO A 72 -45.61 -29.16 -50.92
N ALA A 73 -46.05 -28.05 -51.52
CA ALA A 73 -46.25 -26.78 -50.84
C ALA A 73 -47.24 -26.92 -49.67
N ALA A 74 -46.72 -26.84 -48.45
CA ALA A 74 -47.53 -26.43 -47.31
C ALA A 74 -47.91 -24.95 -47.50
N PRO A 75 -49.14 -24.52 -47.13
CA PRO A 75 -49.52 -23.14 -47.27
C PRO A 75 -48.56 -22.29 -46.44
N ARG A 76 -47.91 -21.32 -47.09
CA ARG A 76 -47.03 -20.33 -46.45
C ARG A 76 -47.89 -19.47 -45.53
N ARG A 77 -48.25 -20.01 -44.35
CA ARG A 77 -48.60 -19.19 -43.20
C ARG A 77 -47.35 -18.35 -42.94
N GLN A 78 -47.47 -17.03 -43.04
CA GLN A 78 -46.51 -16.13 -42.40
C GLN A 78 -46.57 -16.45 -40.90
N SER A 79 -45.78 -17.43 -40.46
CA SER A 79 -45.56 -17.69 -39.06
C SER A 79 -44.81 -16.47 -38.57
N LYS A 80 -45.53 -15.58 -37.89
CA LYS A 80 -44.93 -14.45 -37.19
C LYS A 80 -43.89 -15.05 -36.25
N GLU A 81 -42.61 -14.83 -36.51
CA GLU A 81 -41.53 -15.44 -35.73
C GLU A 81 -41.59 -14.83 -34.32
N SER A 82 -42.10 -15.62 -33.37
CA SER A 82 -42.43 -15.15 -32.02
C SER A 82 -41.22 -15.13 -31.06
N SER A 83 -40.06 -15.60 -31.52
CA SER A 83 -38.85 -15.78 -30.72
C SER A 83 -37.59 -15.51 -31.55
N LEU A 84 -36.55 -15.00 -30.91
CA LEU A 84 -35.22 -14.74 -31.46
C LEU A 84 -34.19 -15.57 -30.70
N THR A 85 -33.36 -16.34 -31.40
CA THR A 85 -32.26 -17.09 -30.76
C THR A 85 -30.93 -16.38 -30.99
N ILE A 86 -30.24 -16.03 -29.89
CA ILE A 86 -28.92 -15.37 -29.90
C ILE A 86 -27.98 -16.24 -29.07
N ASN A 87 -26.83 -16.62 -29.64
CA ASN A 87 -25.79 -17.40 -28.94
C ASN A 87 -26.36 -18.63 -28.20
N CYS A 88 -27.26 -19.36 -28.86
CA CYS A 88 -27.93 -20.56 -28.33
C CYS A 88 -28.92 -20.32 -27.18
N VAL A 89 -29.26 -19.06 -26.86
CA VAL A 89 -30.33 -18.69 -25.91
C VAL A 89 -31.51 -18.11 -26.67
N THR A 90 -32.70 -18.67 -26.47
CA THR A 90 -33.92 -18.22 -27.12
C THR A 90 -34.60 -17.16 -26.27
N PHE A 91 -34.60 -15.94 -26.79
CA PHE A 91 -35.36 -14.83 -26.27
C PHE A 91 -36.66 -14.69 -27.04
N PRO A 92 -37.66 -14.07 -26.44
CA PRO A 92 -38.83 -13.71 -27.19
C PRO A 92 -38.63 -12.51 -28.13
N HIS A 93 -39.42 -12.43 -29.22
CA HIS A 93 -39.28 -11.36 -30.20
C HIS A 93 -39.90 -10.03 -29.70
N PRO A 94 -39.19 -8.89 -29.79
CA PRO A 94 -39.63 -7.61 -29.19
C PRO A 94 -41.01 -7.14 -29.66
N ASP A 95 -41.34 -7.35 -30.94
CA ASP A 95 -42.64 -6.94 -31.52
C ASP A 95 -43.84 -7.74 -31.01
N VAL A 96 -43.61 -8.88 -30.35
CA VAL A 96 -44.67 -9.80 -29.88
C VAL A 96 -44.59 -10.01 -28.37
N MET A 97 -43.77 -9.20 -27.68
CA MET A 97 -43.48 -9.40 -26.27
C MET A 97 -44.50 -8.73 -25.34
N PRO A 98 -45.23 -9.50 -24.50
CA PRO A 98 -45.92 -8.91 -23.35
C PRO A 98 -44.88 -8.43 -22.34
N GLU A 99 -45.26 -7.45 -21.53
CA GLU A 99 -44.41 -6.93 -20.46
C GLU A 99 -43.99 -8.07 -19.51
N GLN A 100 -42.71 -8.43 -19.53
CA GLN A 100 -42.17 -9.48 -18.68
C GLN A 100 -41.85 -8.90 -17.30
N GLN A 101 -42.51 -9.42 -16.27
CA GLN A 101 -42.18 -9.07 -14.89
C GLN A 101 -40.80 -9.62 -14.53
N LEU A 102 -39.98 -8.78 -13.88
CA LEU A 102 -38.69 -9.20 -13.33
C LEU A 102 -38.92 -10.24 -12.23
N LEU A 103 -37.98 -11.17 -12.05
CA LEU A 103 -37.99 -12.10 -10.93
C LEU A 103 -37.94 -11.34 -9.60
N LYS A 104 -37.22 -10.21 -9.57
CA LYS A 104 -37.17 -9.31 -8.42
C LYS A 104 -37.46 -7.86 -8.83
N PRO A 105 -38.75 -7.47 -8.92
CA PRO A 105 -39.18 -6.18 -9.48
C PRO A 105 -38.64 -4.92 -8.78
N SER A 106 -38.19 -5.05 -7.53
CA SER A 106 -37.68 -3.92 -6.72
C SER A 106 -36.18 -3.99 -6.45
N GLU A 107 -35.47 -4.94 -7.09
CA GLU A 107 -34.04 -5.14 -6.89
C GLU A 107 -33.29 -5.12 -8.23
N TRP A 108 -32.11 -4.52 -8.24
CA TRP A 108 -31.15 -4.72 -9.33
C TRP A 108 -30.49 -6.10 -9.16
N SER A 109 -31.17 -7.15 -9.60
CA SER A 109 -30.76 -8.52 -9.36
C SER A 109 -29.87 -9.11 -10.47
N TYR A 110 -28.84 -9.85 -10.09
CA TYR A 110 -28.03 -10.60 -11.07
C TYR A 110 -28.86 -11.59 -11.90
N CYS A 111 -29.93 -12.15 -11.32
CA CYS A 111 -30.82 -13.08 -11.99
C CYS A 111 -31.78 -12.42 -13.00
N ASP A 112 -31.83 -11.09 -13.06
CA ASP A 112 -32.72 -10.34 -13.96
C ASP A 112 -31.97 -9.73 -15.15
N TYR A 113 -30.72 -9.28 -14.94
CA TYR A 113 -30.03 -8.42 -15.92
C TYR A 113 -28.87 -9.09 -16.67
N PHE A 114 -28.46 -10.31 -16.32
CA PHE A 114 -27.24 -10.95 -16.85
C PHE A 114 -27.51 -12.16 -17.75
N TRP A 115 -28.59 -12.10 -18.55
CA TRP A 115 -28.99 -13.18 -19.46
C TRP A 115 -28.37 -13.07 -20.85
N ALA A 116 -28.29 -11.86 -21.41
CA ALA A 116 -27.73 -11.64 -22.73
C ALA A 116 -26.20 -11.55 -22.65
N ASP A 117 -25.53 -12.07 -23.67
CA ASP A 117 -24.09 -11.88 -23.78
C ASP A 117 -23.75 -10.44 -24.16
N LYS A 118 -22.64 -9.95 -23.62
CA LYS A 118 -22.09 -8.64 -23.92
C LYS A 118 -20.99 -8.76 -24.97
N LYS A 119 -21.08 -7.96 -26.04
CA LYS A 119 -19.96 -7.74 -26.96
C LYS A 119 -18.97 -6.72 -26.40
N ASP A 120 -17.69 -6.95 -26.65
CA ASP A 120 -16.67 -5.95 -26.37
C ASP A 120 -16.86 -4.69 -27.25
N SER A 121 -16.15 -3.62 -26.92
CA SER A 121 -16.22 -2.35 -27.66
C SER A 121 -15.79 -2.48 -29.12
N GLN A 122 -15.12 -3.57 -29.49
CA GLN A 122 -14.64 -3.86 -30.84
C GLN A 122 -15.56 -4.80 -31.61
N GLY A 123 -16.61 -5.33 -30.96
CA GLY A 123 -17.57 -6.28 -31.53
C GLY A 123 -17.02 -7.66 -31.84
N ASN A 124 -15.74 -7.91 -31.55
CA ASN A 124 -14.99 -9.09 -31.98
C ASN A 124 -15.09 -10.23 -30.98
N ASN A 125 -15.32 -9.91 -29.71
CA ASN A 125 -15.45 -10.90 -28.65
C ASN A 125 -16.77 -10.76 -27.91
N THR A 126 -17.29 -11.90 -27.45
CA THR A 126 -18.56 -11.98 -26.73
C THR A 126 -18.32 -12.64 -25.37
N VAL A 127 -18.83 -12.02 -24.31
CA VAL A 127 -18.68 -12.46 -22.92
C VAL A 127 -20.05 -12.66 -22.31
N SER A 128 -20.29 -13.80 -21.70
CA SER A 128 -21.59 -14.08 -21.07
C SER A 128 -21.84 -13.21 -19.85
N GLY A 129 -23.11 -12.98 -19.53
CA GLY A 129 -23.50 -12.26 -18.32
C GLY A 129 -22.92 -12.90 -17.05
N PHE A 130 -22.90 -14.23 -16.99
CA PHE A 130 -22.30 -14.95 -15.85
C PHE A 130 -20.79 -14.72 -15.73
N GLU A 131 -20.06 -14.71 -16.84
CA GLU A 131 -18.62 -14.43 -16.83
C GLU A 131 -18.35 -13.02 -16.29
N ILE A 132 -19.18 -12.03 -16.62
CA ILE A 132 -19.06 -10.68 -16.05
C ILE A 132 -19.22 -10.70 -14.51
N LEU A 133 -20.17 -11.47 -13.99
CA LEU A 133 -20.38 -11.62 -12.54
C LEU A 133 -19.19 -12.30 -11.87
N LEU A 134 -18.64 -13.34 -12.50
CA LEU A 134 -17.45 -14.02 -12.01
C LEU A 134 -16.24 -13.08 -11.95
N GLN A 135 -16.00 -12.32 -13.02
CA GLN A 135 -14.92 -11.32 -13.06
C GLN A 135 -15.11 -10.25 -11.98
N LYS A 136 -16.34 -9.80 -11.72
CA LYS A 136 -16.64 -8.86 -10.64
C LYS A 136 -16.31 -9.46 -9.26
N GLN A 137 -16.65 -10.72 -9.03
CA GLN A 137 -16.34 -11.43 -7.79
C GLN A 137 -14.83 -11.57 -7.57
N LEU A 138 -14.09 -11.99 -8.61
CA LEU A 138 -12.63 -12.12 -8.57
C LEU A 138 -11.95 -10.77 -8.31
N LYS A 139 -12.41 -9.71 -8.97
CA LYS A 139 -11.92 -8.35 -8.71
C LYS A 139 -12.21 -7.89 -7.29
N GLY A 140 -13.38 -8.21 -6.74
CA GLY A 140 -13.71 -7.94 -5.33
C GLY A 140 -12.73 -8.62 -4.37
N LYS A 141 -12.40 -9.89 -4.64
CA LYS A 141 -11.40 -10.66 -3.87
C LYS A 141 -9.99 -10.07 -3.99
N GLN A 142 -9.58 -9.67 -5.18
CA GLN A 142 -8.29 -9.01 -5.41
C GLN A 142 -8.19 -7.69 -4.64
N MET A 143 -9.24 -6.87 -4.67
CA MET A 143 -9.29 -5.60 -3.92
C MET A 143 -9.22 -5.82 -2.40
N GLN A 144 -9.90 -6.85 -1.88
CA GLN A 144 -9.79 -7.22 -0.45
C GLN A 144 -8.35 -7.60 -0.08
N LYS A 145 -7.66 -8.35 -0.94
CA LYS A 145 -6.25 -8.71 -0.75
C LYS A 145 -5.35 -7.47 -0.72
N GLU A 146 -5.46 -6.60 -1.70
CA GLU A 146 -4.67 -5.37 -1.80
C GLU A 146 -4.90 -4.44 -0.60
N MET A 147 -6.16 -4.29 -0.15
CA MET A 147 -6.48 -3.52 1.04
C MET A 147 -5.81 -4.09 2.30
N ALA A 148 -5.82 -5.42 2.46
CA ALA A 148 -5.18 -6.07 3.59
C ALA A 148 -3.65 -5.93 3.57
N GLU A 149 -3.04 -5.95 2.38
CA GLU A 149 -1.61 -5.68 2.20
C GLU A 149 -1.27 -4.23 2.57
N PHE A 150 -2.04 -3.27 2.07
CA PHE A 150 -1.87 -1.86 2.39
C PHE A 150 -1.91 -1.57 3.90
N VAL A 151 -2.91 -2.12 4.61
CA VAL A 151 -3.04 -1.94 6.07
C VAL A 151 -1.85 -2.55 6.83
N ARG A 152 -1.37 -3.72 6.38
CA ARG A 152 -0.23 -4.41 7.00
C ARG A 152 1.07 -3.61 6.84
N GLU A 153 1.30 -3.06 5.65
CA GLU A 153 2.52 -2.35 5.31
C GLU A 153 2.57 -0.94 5.91
N SER A 154 1.47 -0.18 5.80
CA SER A 154 1.48 1.26 6.12
C SER A 154 1.57 1.60 7.60
N THR A 155 0.90 0.88 8.50
CA THR A 155 0.81 1.31 9.92
C THR A 155 1.53 0.38 10.87
N LEU A 156 1.31 -0.93 10.73
CA LEU A 156 1.92 -1.91 11.63
C LEU A 156 3.38 -2.19 11.27
N GLY A 157 3.69 -2.26 9.97
CA GLY A 157 5.04 -2.50 9.46
C GLY A 157 6.04 -1.43 9.89
N GLU A 158 5.70 -0.15 9.66
CA GLU A 158 6.55 0.98 10.03
C GLU A 158 6.74 1.09 11.54
N ALA A 159 5.66 0.98 12.32
CA ALA A 159 5.73 1.03 13.79
C ALA A 159 6.60 -0.10 14.36
N TRP A 160 6.47 -1.32 13.82
CA TRP A 160 7.31 -2.45 14.23
C TRP A 160 8.78 -2.27 13.85
N ALA A 161 9.07 -1.71 12.67
CA ALA A 161 10.43 -1.38 12.26
C ALA A 161 11.07 -0.34 13.21
N GLN A 162 10.33 0.71 13.57
CA GLN A 162 10.80 1.71 14.53
C GLN A 162 11.03 1.14 15.93
N LEU A 163 10.13 0.27 16.41
CA LEU A 163 10.30 -0.38 17.71
C LEU A 163 11.58 -1.22 17.78
N LYS A 164 11.86 -2.03 16.74
CA LYS A 164 13.10 -2.81 16.64
C LYS A 164 14.34 -1.92 16.64
N LYS A 165 14.29 -0.79 15.92
CA LYS A 165 15.39 0.18 15.89
C LYS A 165 15.62 0.79 17.27
N SER A 166 14.57 1.27 17.93
CA SER A 166 14.67 1.88 19.25
C SER A 166 15.25 0.92 20.29
N LEU A 167 14.89 -0.36 20.23
CA LEU A 167 15.44 -1.39 21.13
C LEU A 167 16.95 -1.62 20.89
N ALA A 168 17.40 -1.58 19.63
CA ALA A 168 18.82 -1.68 19.30
C ALA A 168 19.60 -0.46 19.77
N ASP A 169 19.06 0.74 19.58
CA ASP A 169 19.67 1.99 20.05
C ASP A 169 19.81 1.99 21.59
N GLU A 170 18.78 1.52 22.31
CA GLU A 170 18.82 1.36 23.77
C GLU A 170 19.90 0.36 24.22
N ALA A 171 19.99 -0.80 23.56
CA ALA A 171 21.04 -1.79 23.86
C ALA A 171 22.44 -1.20 23.66
N GLU A 172 22.65 -0.38 22.63
CA GLU A 172 23.93 0.31 22.39
C GLU A 172 24.25 1.32 23.50
N VAL A 173 23.25 2.07 23.98
CA VAL A 173 23.41 2.98 25.12
C VAL A 173 23.87 2.21 26.37
N HIS A 174 23.23 1.08 26.67
CA HIS A 174 23.62 0.24 27.82
C HIS A 174 25.04 -0.32 27.68
N LEU A 175 25.44 -0.73 26.48
CA LEU A 175 26.80 -1.23 26.22
C LEU A 175 27.86 -0.12 26.39
N LYS A 176 27.57 1.10 25.92
CA LYS A 176 28.45 2.25 26.11
C LYS A 176 28.54 2.62 27.59
N PHE A 177 27.42 2.61 28.30
CA PHE A 177 27.38 2.89 29.73
C PHE A 177 28.20 1.87 30.54
N SER A 178 28.05 0.56 30.27
CA SER A 178 28.82 -0.47 30.96
C SER A 178 30.32 -0.35 30.68
N SER A 179 30.70 -0.06 29.43
CA SER A 179 32.09 0.18 29.04
C SER A 179 32.69 1.36 29.81
N LYS A 180 31.90 2.43 29.97
CA LYS A 180 32.31 3.64 30.69
C LYS A 180 32.43 3.42 32.18
N LEU A 181 31.48 2.70 32.80
CA LEU A 181 31.59 2.26 34.19
C LEU A 181 32.88 1.47 34.42
N GLN A 182 33.19 0.54 33.53
CA GLN A 182 34.40 -0.27 33.66
C GLN A 182 35.67 0.59 33.56
N SER A 183 35.75 1.49 32.58
CA SER A 183 36.96 2.29 32.35
C SER A 183 37.15 3.42 33.35
N GLU A 184 36.07 4.08 33.77
CA GLU A 184 36.14 5.31 34.58
C GLU A 184 35.89 5.05 36.07
N VAL A 185 35.31 3.91 36.44
CA VAL A 185 35.00 3.59 37.84
C VAL A 185 35.75 2.34 38.29
N GLU A 186 35.55 1.21 37.63
CA GLU A 186 36.11 -0.07 38.08
C GLU A 186 37.64 -0.08 38.05
N LYS A 187 38.25 0.26 36.90
CA LYS A 187 39.71 0.26 36.77
C LYS A 187 40.40 1.25 37.72
N PRO A 188 39.96 2.53 37.85
CA PRO A 188 40.58 3.45 38.80
C PRO A 188 40.46 2.99 40.25
N LEU A 189 39.35 2.37 40.64
CA LEU A 189 39.19 1.82 41.98
C LEU A 189 40.08 0.61 42.22
N LEU A 190 40.18 -0.31 41.25
CA LEU A 190 41.02 -1.50 41.37
C LEU A 190 42.50 -1.13 41.45
N ASN A 191 42.91 -0.13 40.67
CA ASN A 191 44.30 0.33 40.61
C ASN A 191 44.63 1.32 41.74
N PHE A 192 43.62 1.75 42.53
CA PHE A 192 43.83 2.67 43.64
C PHE A 192 44.70 1.97 44.70
N ARG A 193 45.88 2.56 44.95
CA ARG A 193 46.86 2.08 45.94
C ARG A 193 47.55 0.76 45.57
N GLU A 194 47.72 0.44 44.29
CA GLU A 194 48.50 -0.75 43.84
C GLU A 194 49.89 -0.85 44.50
N ASN A 195 50.55 0.29 44.72
CA ASN A 195 51.88 0.33 45.33
C ASN A 195 51.89 0.42 46.86
N PHE A 196 50.73 0.51 47.52
CA PHE A 196 50.67 0.82 48.94
C PHE A 196 51.41 -0.19 49.82
N LYS A 197 51.33 -1.48 49.49
CA LYS A 197 52.07 -2.52 50.21
C LYS A 197 53.58 -2.36 50.08
N LYS A 198 54.06 -1.94 48.90
CA LYS A 198 55.48 -1.70 48.64
C LYS A 198 55.97 -0.46 49.38
N ASP A 199 55.18 0.60 49.36
CA ASP A 199 55.53 1.86 50.01
C ASP A 199 55.53 1.71 51.54
N MET A 200 54.58 0.96 52.11
CA MET A 200 54.59 0.65 53.55
C MET A 200 55.82 -0.14 53.96
N LYS A 201 56.20 -1.18 53.19
CA LYS A 201 57.43 -1.93 53.46
C LYS A 201 58.68 -1.05 53.37
N LYS A 202 58.72 -0.10 52.44
CA LYS A 202 59.82 0.86 52.32
C LYS A 202 59.91 1.76 53.56
N CYS A 203 58.77 2.24 54.05
CA CYS A 203 58.70 3.04 55.27
C CYS A 203 59.15 2.23 56.50
N ASP A 204 58.65 1.00 56.65
CA ASP A 204 59.07 0.09 57.72
C ASP A 204 60.58 -0.16 57.71
N HIS A 205 61.15 -0.44 56.54
CA HIS A 205 62.59 -0.67 56.40
C HIS A 205 63.40 0.58 56.79
N HIS A 206 62.95 1.76 56.36
CA HIS A 206 63.59 3.02 56.71
C HIS A 206 63.60 3.28 58.23
N ILE A 207 62.46 3.04 58.90
CA ILE A 207 62.37 3.14 60.36
C ILE A 207 63.29 2.11 61.05
N ALA A 208 63.35 0.89 60.52
CA ALA A 208 64.23 -0.15 61.06
C ALA A 208 65.71 0.23 60.96
N ASP A 209 66.15 0.81 59.83
CA ASP A 209 67.53 1.28 59.64
C ASP A 209 67.88 2.42 60.59
N LEU A 210 66.98 3.38 60.79
CA LEU A 210 67.18 4.46 61.77
C LEU A 210 67.31 3.91 63.19
N ARG A 211 66.48 2.93 63.57
CA ARG A 211 66.60 2.25 64.87
C ARG A 211 67.92 1.51 65.03
N LYS A 212 68.40 0.87 63.96
CA LYS A 212 69.70 0.19 63.95
C LYS A 212 70.85 1.19 64.15
N HIS A 213 70.83 2.32 63.44
CA HIS A 213 71.81 3.39 63.65
C HIS A 213 71.78 3.95 65.07
N LEU A 214 70.58 4.16 65.62
CA LEU A 214 70.41 4.62 67.01
C LEU A 214 71.02 3.62 68.00
N ALA A 215 70.72 2.32 67.85
CA ALA A 215 71.26 1.26 68.71
C ALA A 215 72.79 1.18 68.61
N SER A 216 73.36 1.28 67.40
CA SER A 216 74.82 1.31 67.20
C SER A 216 75.47 2.51 67.88
N ARG A 217 74.86 3.70 67.78
CA ARG A 217 75.33 4.92 68.48
C ARG A 217 75.28 4.73 69.99
N TYR A 218 74.18 4.18 70.51
CA TYR A 218 74.02 3.92 71.95
C TYR A 218 75.09 2.96 72.47
N ALA A 219 75.32 1.84 71.78
CA ALA A 219 76.36 0.87 72.16
C ALA A 219 77.78 1.48 72.12
N ALA A 220 78.06 2.37 71.17
CA ALA A 220 79.34 3.08 71.11
C ALA A 220 79.53 4.02 72.31
N VAL A 221 78.47 4.68 72.78
CA VAL A 221 78.50 5.53 73.98
C VAL A 221 78.74 4.69 75.23
N GLU A 222 78.05 3.55 75.39
CA GLU A 222 78.28 2.65 76.54
C GLU A 222 79.72 2.13 76.60
N LYS A 223 80.32 1.81 75.45
CA LYS A 223 81.70 1.34 75.39
C LYS A 223 82.71 2.40 75.86
N VAL A 224 82.53 3.66 75.46
CA VAL A 224 83.38 4.78 75.89
C VAL A 224 83.18 5.09 77.39
N GLY A 225 81.95 4.94 77.89
CA GLY A 225 81.66 5.12 79.32
C GLY A 225 82.21 4.02 80.22
N ALA A 226 82.49 2.82 79.69
CA ALA A 226 83.06 1.70 80.44
C ALA A 226 84.60 1.68 80.48
N GLU A 227 85.26 2.53 79.68
CA GLU A 227 86.73 2.65 79.60
C GLU A 227 87.28 3.81 80.46
N ASN A 228 86.43 4.53 81.21
CA ASN A 228 86.78 5.52 82.24
C ASN A 228 86.48 4.98 83.64
#